data_AF-A0A7S2XSI4-F1
#
_entry.id   AF-A0A7S2XSI4-F1
#
_cell.length_a   1.000
_cell.length_b   1.000
_cell.length_c   1.000
_cell.angle_alpha   90.00
_cell.angle_beta   90.00
_cell.angle_gamma   90.00
#
_symmetry.space_group_name_H-M   'P 1'
#
loop_
_entity.id
_entity.type
_entity.pdbx_description
1 polymer ?
#
loop_
_entity_poly.entity_id
_entity_poly.type
_entity_poly.pdbx_seq_one_letter_code
_entity_poly.pdbx_strand_id
1 'polypeptide(L)'
;KTMVRFSGLCVILAVAASTGSVGAFCPSARSTSWGSSTGSTALSAAKKETEGSKEFWHNAQQDLKSTVAAVALAGALWASPASLASQSSPTMDQSNGNPTVSMLSQMGSASAKEMASGSGARVNKDPESLLRYGLPIKNKEVRKFQIVIEDIKNDIGSKRKAAALDGVKKARNMLQKDQKAMSASCVDGSECDKVMASMKDGLDPLETALKASQDAFTGSEQERDALDQAYKSQVGLAKQLTTLEEQMVPPGYETPVPDDYSDLPRLKARATVEMIVKRPGDEPFNVQGTNFPEVKMTMIIDGYGSPITGGNFVDLVRRGFYDNMKIQRSDGFVVQTGDPDGEADGFVGKPNKSVGGGKHGERLIPLEIFIKGDKQPIYETSIEDEGRGGEATILPFSSYGAMGWARDEYEANSGSSQFFWLLFDSDLTPAGKNVLDGRYPCFGYVVEGSDFLGAIQEGDVITSAKVTAGLDGLVQPK
;
A
#
# COMPACT_ATOMS: atom_id res chain seq x y z
N LYS A 1 33.97 0.91 -66.39
CA LYS A 1 34.15 -0.54 -66.13
C LYS A 1 33.90 -0.76 -64.64
N THR A 2 32.95 -1.53 -64.10
CA THR A 2 31.82 -2.31 -64.59
C THR A 2 30.99 -2.66 -63.34
N MET A 3 29.66 -2.59 -63.46
CA MET A 3 28.54 -3.22 -62.72
C MET A 3 28.70 -3.96 -61.36
N VAL A 4 27.80 -3.63 -60.43
CA VAL A 4 26.66 -4.41 -59.85
C VAL A 4 26.82 -5.93 -59.62
N ARG A 5 26.54 -6.41 -58.39
CA ARG A 5 25.49 -7.43 -58.08
C ARG A 5 25.24 -7.70 -56.58
N PHE A 6 23.95 -7.83 -56.26
CA PHE A 6 23.32 -8.37 -55.04
C PHE A 6 23.26 -9.91 -55.09
N SER A 7 23.34 -10.55 -53.91
CA SER A 7 22.82 -11.89 -53.55
C SER A 7 22.95 -12.00 -52.02
N GLY A 8 21.95 -12.22 -51.18
CA GLY A 8 20.76 -13.06 -51.30
C GLY A 8 21.04 -14.43 -50.66
N LEU A 9 20.89 -14.57 -49.34
CA LEU A 9 20.76 -15.88 -48.69
C LEU A 9 19.84 -15.81 -47.46
N CYS A 10 18.73 -16.52 -47.57
CA CYS A 10 17.72 -16.77 -46.57
C CYS A 10 18.15 -18.04 -45.80
N VAL A 11 18.17 -18.03 -44.47
CA VAL A 11 18.36 -19.23 -43.65
C VAL A 11 17.13 -19.45 -42.79
N ILE A 12 16.37 -20.48 -43.17
CA ILE A 12 15.28 -21.11 -42.43
C ILE A 12 15.93 -22.04 -41.40
N LEU A 13 15.58 -21.90 -40.11
CA LEU A 13 15.93 -22.90 -39.09
C LEU A 13 14.65 -23.63 -38.65
N ALA A 14 14.56 -24.89 -39.06
CA ALA A 14 13.50 -25.82 -38.68
C ALA A 14 13.83 -26.51 -37.35
N VAL A 15 12.84 -26.58 -36.48
CA VAL A 15 12.84 -27.31 -35.21
C VAL A 15 12.68 -28.80 -35.50
N ALA A 16 13.63 -29.62 -35.04
CA ALA A 16 13.51 -31.08 -35.03
C ALA A 16 13.35 -31.58 -33.59
N ALA A 17 12.16 -32.10 -33.28
CA ALA A 17 11.87 -32.85 -32.07
C ALA A 17 12.40 -34.29 -32.22
N SER A 18 13.09 -34.80 -31.21
CA SER A 18 13.41 -36.22 -31.10
C SER A 18 12.73 -36.81 -29.85
N THR A 19 11.85 -37.77 -30.12
CA THR A 19 11.20 -38.66 -29.18
C THR A 19 12.14 -39.79 -28.77
N GLY A 20 12.20 -40.08 -27.47
CA GLY A 20 12.83 -41.29 -26.93
C GLY A 20 11.95 -41.87 -25.83
N SER A 21 11.39 -43.05 -26.09
CA SER A 21 10.62 -43.89 -25.16
C SER A 21 11.33 -45.23 -24.96
N VAL A 22 10.91 -45.95 -23.90
CA VAL A 22 11.26 -47.33 -23.44
C VAL A 22 12.13 -47.29 -22.16
N GLY A 23 11.82 -47.93 -21.03
CA GLY A 23 10.72 -48.80 -20.62
C GLY A 23 11.05 -49.53 -19.30
N ALA A 24 10.01 -49.74 -18.47
CA ALA A 24 9.78 -50.79 -17.45
C ALA A 24 10.72 -50.95 -16.22
N PHE A 25 10.15 -50.90 -15.01
CA PHE A 25 9.97 -52.05 -14.09
C PHE A 25 9.07 -51.65 -12.89
N CYS A 26 7.98 -52.38 -12.70
CA CYS A 26 7.14 -52.47 -11.46
C CYS A 26 7.49 -53.81 -10.77
N PRO A 27 7.12 -54.13 -9.49
CA PRO A 27 5.78 -53.96 -8.88
C PRO A 27 5.78 -53.58 -7.36
N SER A 28 4.67 -53.21 -6.72
CA SER A 28 3.71 -54.14 -6.08
C SER A 28 2.46 -53.42 -5.55
N ALA A 29 1.36 -54.20 -5.51
CA ALA A 29 -0.01 -53.76 -5.36
C ALA A 29 -0.51 -53.76 -3.90
N ARG A 30 -1.50 -52.90 -3.61
CA ARG A 30 -2.62 -53.25 -2.72
C ARG A 30 -3.88 -52.49 -3.15
N SER A 31 -4.88 -53.25 -3.58
CA SER A 31 -6.20 -52.80 -4.02
C SER A 31 -7.15 -52.57 -2.85
N THR A 32 -8.03 -51.58 -2.94
CA THR A 32 -9.48 -51.75 -2.69
C THR A 32 -10.28 -50.58 -3.30
N SER A 33 -11.30 -50.98 -4.06
CA SER A 33 -12.45 -50.28 -4.68
C SER A 33 -13.20 -49.28 -3.77
N TRP A 34 -13.98 -48.27 -4.21
CA TRP A 34 -14.89 -48.11 -5.37
C TRP A 34 -15.28 -46.61 -5.55
N GLY A 35 -15.76 -46.24 -6.75
CA GLY A 35 -16.77 -45.17 -6.92
C GLY A 35 -16.41 -43.99 -7.84
N SER A 36 -16.60 -44.16 -9.15
CA SER A 36 -16.47 -43.15 -10.20
C SER A 36 -17.81 -42.48 -10.54
N SER A 37 -17.79 -41.19 -10.88
CA SER A 37 -18.70 -40.62 -11.88
C SER A 37 -17.96 -39.56 -12.70
N THR A 38 -17.80 -39.82 -13.99
CA THR A 38 -17.19 -38.99 -15.03
C THR A 38 -18.29 -38.37 -15.90
N GLY A 39 -18.13 -37.09 -16.25
CA GLY A 39 -18.85 -36.44 -17.34
C GLY A 39 -17.84 -35.94 -18.38
N SER A 40 -17.84 -36.56 -19.55
CA SER A 40 -17.06 -36.20 -20.74
C SER A 40 -17.98 -35.51 -21.74
N THR A 41 -17.52 -34.45 -22.41
CA THR A 41 -17.89 -34.26 -23.82
C THR A 41 -16.78 -33.55 -24.60
N ALA A 42 -16.54 -34.09 -25.79
CA ALA A 42 -15.43 -33.83 -26.67
C ALA A 42 -15.67 -32.67 -27.66
N LEU A 43 -14.56 -32.06 -28.06
CA LEU A 43 -14.40 -31.13 -29.19
C LEU A 43 -14.72 -31.84 -30.52
N SER A 44 -15.49 -31.19 -31.39
CA SER A 44 -15.52 -31.53 -32.83
C SER A 44 -15.40 -30.26 -33.66
N ALA A 45 -14.49 -30.31 -34.63
CA ALA A 45 -14.20 -29.25 -35.58
C ALA A 45 -15.09 -29.41 -36.83
N ALA A 46 -15.66 -28.32 -37.32
CA ALA A 46 -16.25 -28.25 -38.65
C ALA A 46 -15.78 -26.96 -39.35
N LYS A 47 -15.28 -27.14 -40.57
CA LYS A 47 -14.66 -26.14 -41.46
C LYS A 47 -15.71 -25.64 -42.45
N LYS A 48 -15.85 -24.31 -42.62
CA LYS A 48 -16.40 -23.70 -43.84
C LYS A 48 -15.91 -22.25 -43.99
N GLU A 49 -15.12 -22.01 -45.03
CA GLU A 49 -14.86 -20.69 -45.66
C GLU A 49 -16.18 -20.23 -46.36
N THR A 50 -16.49 -18.97 -46.68
CA THR A 50 -15.69 -17.79 -47.05
C THR A 50 -16.58 -16.53 -47.01
N GLU A 51 -15.94 -15.34 -47.04
CA GLU A 51 -16.44 -14.01 -47.44
C GLU A 51 -17.11 -13.10 -46.39
N GLY A 52 -16.29 -12.19 -45.83
CA GLY A 52 -16.70 -11.05 -45.02
C GLY A 52 -15.53 -10.24 -44.43
N SER A 53 -14.34 -10.27 -45.05
CA SER A 53 -13.09 -9.73 -44.50
C SER A 53 -12.82 -8.28 -44.91
N LYS A 54 -13.73 -7.34 -44.57
CA LYS A 54 -13.42 -5.90 -44.58
C LYS A 54 -13.99 -5.11 -43.38
N GLU A 55 -14.96 -5.64 -42.65
CA GLU A 55 -15.48 -4.98 -41.42
C GLU A 55 -14.80 -5.46 -40.12
N PHE A 56 -14.06 -6.57 -40.15
CA PHE A 56 -13.37 -7.10 -38.97
C PHE A 56 -12.08 -6.33 -38.61
N TRP A 57 -11.38 -5.80 -39.62
CA TRP A 57 -10.09 -5.12 -39.41
C TRP A 57 -10.21 -3.68 -38.89
N HIS A 58 -11.41 -3.08 -38.90
CA HIS A 58 -11.60 -1.75 -38.29
C HIS A 58 -11.94 -1.83 -36.80
N ASN A 59 -12.61 -2.88 -36.33
CA ASN A 59 -12.96 -3.04 -34.91
C ASN A 59 -11.86 -3.73 -34.08
N ALA A 60 -11.01 -4.58 -34.68
CA ALA A 60 -9.89 -5.20 -33.98
C ALA A 60 -8.73 -4.23 -33.67
N GLN A 61 -8.72 -3.03 -34.27
CA GLN A 61 -7.68 -2.01 -34.07
C GLN A 61 -8.10 -0.95 -33.02
N GLN A 62 -9.36 -0.95 -32.60
CA GLN A 62 -9.86 -0.14 -31.48
C GLN A 62 -9.73 -0.85 -30.13
N ASP A 63 -9.79 -2.19 -30.10
CA ASP A 63 -9.71 -2.99 -28.86
C ASP A 63 -8.30 -3.34 -28.37
N LEU A 64 -7.25 -2.96 -29.10
CA LEU A 64 -5.85 -3.29 -28.75
C LEU A 64 -5.06 -2.10 -28.18
N LYS A 65 -5.69 -0.93 -28.02
CA LYS A 65 -5.00 0.30 -27.57
C LYS A 65 -5.11 0.58 -26.07
N SER A 66 -6.05 -0.06 -25.35
CA SER A 66 -6.20 0.05 -23.89
C SER A 66 -5.44 -1.03 -23.10
N THR A 67 -4.76 -1.96 -23.76
CA THR A 67 -4.27 -3.20 -23.11
C THR A 67 -2.80 -3.15 -22.64
N VAL A 68 -2.06 -2.07 -22.89
CA VAL A 68 -0.61 -2.06 -22.61
C VAL A 68 -0.28 -1.78 -21.13
N ALA A 69 -1.11 -1.03 -20.40
CA ALA A 69 -0.96 -0.86 -18.96
C ALA A 69 -1.54 -2.02 -18.12
N ALA A 70 -2.50 -2.78 -18.67
CA ALA A 70 -3.26 -3.79 -17.94
C ALA A 70 -2.49 -5.10 -17.64
N VAL A 71 -1.45 -5.43 -18.43
CA VAL A 71 -0.74 -6.72 -18.32
C VAL A 71 0.44 -6.68 -17.32
N ALA A 72 0.98 -5.51 -17.02
CA ALA A 72 2.18 -5.39 -16.16
C ALA A 72 1.90 -5.72 -14.68
N LEU A 73 0.77 -5.27 -14.13
CA LEU A 73 0.47 -5.47 -12.70
C LEU A 73 0.21 -6.94 -12.32
N ALA A 74 -0.32 -7.75 -13.26
CA ALA A 74 -0.56 -9.17 -13.05
C ALA A 74 0.70 -10.03 -13.26
N GLY A 75 1.58 -9.64 -14.19
CA GLY A 75 2.79 -10.39 -14.53
C GLY A 75 3.86 -10.39 -13.43
N ALA A 76 3.97 -9.30 -12.66
CA ALA A 76 4.99 -9.17 -11.62
C ALA A 76 4.76 -10.09 -10.40
N LEU A 77 3.53 -10.57 -10.16
CA LEU A 77 3.18 -11.39 -9.00
C LEU A 77 3.39 -12.90 -9.20
N TRP A 78 3.63 -13.36 -10.44
CA TRP A 78 3.69 -14.81 -10.75
C TRP A 78 5.05 -15.30 -11.27
N ALA A 79 6.05 -14.44 -11.42
CA ALA A 79 7.40 -14.85 -11.83
C ALA A 79 8.30 -15.18 -10.63
N SER A 80 8.36 -16.45 -10.24
CA SER A 80 9.38 -16.97 -9.30
C SER A 80 10.76 -17.03 -9.97
N PRO A 81 11.86 -16.55 -9.35
CA PRO A 81 13.20 -16.93 -9.77
C PRO A 81 13.65 -18.17 -8.99
N ALA A 82 13.35 -19.34 -9.53
CA ALA A 82 14.05 -20.58 -9.19
C ALA A 82 15.25 -20.74 -10.15
N SER A 83 16.37 -20.06 -9.88
CA SER A 83 17.69 -20.45 -10.39
C SER A 83 18.76 -19.49 -9.91
N LEU A 84 19.58 -19.91 -8.94
CA LEU A 84 21.00 -19.54 -8.81
C LEU A 84 21.59 -20.38 -7.66
N ALA A 85 21.76 -21.67 -7.94
CA ALA A 85 22.58 -22.55 -7.12
C ALA A 85 23.67 -23.14 -8.02
N SER A 86 24.80 -22.44 -8.15
CA SER A 86 26.07 -23.09 -8.44
C SER A 86 27.25 -22.14 -8.24
N GLN A 87 28.24 -22.63 -7.48
CA GLN A 87 29.67 -22.28 -7.50
C GLN A 87 30.11 -21.00 -6.79
N SER A 88 30.54 -21.16 -5.53
CA SER A 88 31.97 -20.96 -5.17
C SER A 88 32.19 -21.33 -3.70
N SER A 89 32.90 -22.43 -3.46
CA SER A 89 33.44 -22.78 -2.13
C SER A 89 34.65 -21.89 -1.81
N PRO A 90 34.76 -21.27 -0.62
CA PRO A 90 36.04 -20.77 -0.15
C PRO A 90 36.71 -21.82 0.75
N THR A 91 37.93 -22.14 0.35
CA THR A 91 38.97 -22.82 1.13
C THR A 91 39.18 -22.14 2.49
N MET A 92 39.26 -22.94 3.55
CA MET A 92 39.74 -22.51 4.86
C MET A 92 41.21 -22.09 4.76
N ASP A 93 41.51 -20.86 5.16
CA ASP A 93 42.85 -20.47 5.60
C ASP A 93 42.76 -19.95 7.05
N GLN A 94 43.54 -20.57 7.93
CA GLN A 94 43.67 -20.23 9.34
C GLN A 94 44.82 -19.23 9.47
N SER A 95 44.53 -17.99 9.86
CA SER A 95 45.55 -17.18 10.54
C SER A 95 44.94 -16.22 11.54
N ASN A 96 45.62 -16.16 12.69
CA ASN A 96 45.24 -15.52 13.94
C ASN A 96 44.98 -14.02 13.84
N GLY A 97 43.87 -13.56 14.44
CA GLY A 97 43.63 -12.15 14.73
C GLY A 97 42.32 -11.97 15.49
N ASN A 98 42.40 -11.88 16.80
CA ASN A 98 41.27 -11.74 17.74
C ASN A 98 40.60 -10.36 17.55
N PRO A 99 39.31 -10.23 17.17
CA PRO A 99 38.61 -8.95 17.25
C PRO A 99 37.79 -8.89 18.55
N THR A 100 37.97 -7.80 19.27
CA THR A 100 37.25 -7.42 20.47
C THR A 100 35.73 -7.48 20.28
N VAL A 101 35.07 -8.31 21.08
CA VAL A 101 33.61 -8.37 21.28
C VAL A 101 33.18 -7.09 21.99
N SER A 102 32.83 -6.04 21.24
CA SER A 102 32.13 -4.88 21.78
C SER A 102 31.53 -4.02 20.68
N MET A 103 30.60 -4.55 19.87
CA MET A 103 29.69 -3.75 19.01
C MET A 103 28.48 -4.54 18.47
N LEU A 104 28.09 -5.67 19.08
CA LEU A 104 26.96 -6.48 18.59
C LEU A 104 25.84 -6.75 19.61
N SER A 105 25.88 -6.14 20.80
CA SER A 105 24.89 -6.43 21.87
C SER A 105 23.86 -5.32 22.14
N GLN A 106 23.76 -4.28 21.30
CA GLN A 106 22.84 -3.15 21.54
C GLN A 106 21.75 -2.92 20.49
N MET A 107 21.61 -3.77 19.48
CA MET A 107 20.45 -3.72 18.56
C MET A 107 19.41 -4.75 19.00
N GLY A 108 18.84 -4.52 20.20
CA GLY A 108 17.67 -5.27 20.66
C GLY A 108 16.41 -4.76 19.96
N SER A 109 15.65 -5.68 19.34
CA SER A 109 14.20 -5.69 18.98
C SER A 109 13.47 -4.46 18.42
N ALA A 110 14.00 -3.24 18.54
CA ALA A 110 13.37 -1.98 18.11
C ALA A 110 13.42 -1.78 16.59
N SER A 111 14.36 -2.42 15.89
CA SER A 111 14.47 -2.33 14.43
C SER A 111 13.51 -3.25 13.69
N ALA A 112 12.92 -4.25 14.35
CA ALA A 112 12.19 -5.32 13.69
C ALA A 112 10.81 -4.87 13.15
N LYS A 113 10.14 -3.94 13.82
CA LYS A 113 8.83 -3.38 13.38
C LYS A 113 8.95 -2.30 12.30
N GLU A 114 10.17 -1.85 12.03
CA GLU A 114 10.47 -0.63 11.27
C GLU A 114 11.22 -0.88 9.96
N MET A 115 11.46 -2.16 9.64
CA MET A 115 12.13 -2.63 8.42
C MET A 115 11.08 -3.08 7.40
N ALA A 116 11.37 -2.88 6.11
CA ALA A 116 10.75 -3.68 5.06
C ALA A 116 10.98 -5.14 5.41
N SER A 117 9.88 -5.89 5.51
CA SER A 117 9.85 -7.21 6.10
C SER A 117 10.98 -8.10 5.60
N GLY A 118 11.82 -8.51 6.55
CA GLY A 118 13.02 -9.27 6.29
C GLY A 118 13.60 -9.84 7.58
N SER A 119 12.75 -10.41 8.44
CA SER A 119 13.11 -11.33 9.55
C SER A 119 11.96 -11.52 10.55
N GLY A 120 10.89 -12.25 10.17
CA GLY A 120 9.92 -12.79 11.13
C GLY A 120 9.19 -11.78 12.04
N ALA A 121 9.27 -10.48 11.75
CA ALA A 121 8.58 -9.44 12.47
C ALA A 121 7.18 -9.24 11.88
N ARG A 122 6.18 -8.97 12.74
CA ARG A 122 4.83 -8.63 12.28
C ARG A 122 4.89 -7.34 11.47
N VAL A 123 4.40 -7.39 10.23
CA VAL A 123 4.23 -6.21 9.38
C VAL A 123 3.15 -5.32 10.00
N ASN A 124 3.41 -4.02 10.08
CA ASN A 124 2.42 -3.06 10.55
C ASN A 124 1.38 -2.79 9.45
N LYS A 125 0.12 -3.12 9.71
CA LYS A 125 -0.99 -2.96 8.76
C LYS A 125 -1.99 -1.87 9.16
N ASP A 126 -1.81 -1.28 10.33
CA ASP A 126 -2.74 -0.29 10.87
C ASP A 126 -2.52 1.06 10.18
N PRO A 127 -3.46 1.57 9.38
CA PRO A 127 -3.26 2.78 8.59
C PRO A 127 -2.96 4.00 9.46
N GLU A 128 -3.61 4.13 10.62
CA GLU A 128 -3.33 5.24 11.55
C GLU A 128 -1.93 5.13 12.17
N SER A 129 -1.45 3.90 12.39
CA SER A 129 -0.09 3.67 12.87
C SER A 129 0.96 4.02 11.82
N LEU A 130 0.75 3.61 10.58
CA LEU A 130 1.62 3.97 9.45
C LEU A 130 1.70 5.48 9.27
N LEU A 131 0.56 6.17 9.35
CA LEU A 131 0.52 7.63 9.33
C LEU A 131 1.31 8.23 10.50
N ARG A 132 1.17 7.73 11.73
CA ARG A 132 2.00 8.19 12.86
C ARG A 132 3.50 8.04 12.58
N TYR A 133 3.92 6.87 12.07
CA TYR A 133 5.32 6.63 11.68
C TYR A 133 5.79 7.54 10.53
N GLY A 134 4.89 7.94 9.63
CA GLY A 134 5.16 8.87 8.55
C GLY A 134 5.38 10.33 8.99
N LEU A 135 5.04 10.69 10.22
CA LEU A 135 5.22 12.06 10.71
C LEU A 135 6.71 12.44 10.83
N PRO A 136 7.10 13.64 10.38
CA PRO A 136 8.49 14.12 10.38
C PRO A 136 8.94 14.62 11.77
N ILE A 137 8.76 13.79 12.80
CA ILE A 137 9.07 14.11 14.19
C ILE A 137 10.37 13.43 14.66
N LYS A 138 11.12 14.12 15.52
CA LYS A 138 12.39 13.64 16.07
C LYS A 138 12.34 13.57 17.60
N ASN A 139 11.44 12.75 18.13
CA ASN A 139 11.32 12.52 19.57
C ASN A 139 11.34 11.02 19.87
N LYS A 140 12.41 10.54 20.52
CA LYS A 140 12.56 9.10 20.82
C LYS A 140 11.60 8.63 21.90
N GLU A 141 11.23 9.49 22.85
CA GLU A 141 10.37 9.09 23.96
C GLU A 141 8.92 8.95 23.52
N VAL A 142 8.41 9.83 22.66
CA VAL A 142 7.07 9.66 22.09
C VAL A 142 6.99 8.41 21.20
N ARG A 143 8.05 8.10 20.43
CA ARG A 143 8.09 6.87 19.62
C ARG A 143 8.09 5.59 20.47
N LYS A 144 8.81 5.58 21.60
CA LYS A 144 8.71 4.47 22.56
C LYS A 144 7.32 4.36 23.16
N PHE A 145 6.67 5.49 23.43
CA PHE A 145 5.32 5.54 23.98
C PHE A 145 4.30 5.00 22.98
N GLN A 146 4.40 5.40 21.70
CA GLN A 146 3.62 4.87 20.59
C GLN A 146 3.70 3.34 20.53
N ILE A 147 4.93 2.77 20.58
CA ILE A 147 5.11 1.32 20.56
C ILE A 147 4.32 0.65 21.68
N VAL A 148 4.32 1.21 22.90
CA VAL A 148 3.57 0.65 24.03
C VAL A 148 2.06 0.72 23.78
N ILE A 149 1.54 1.85 23.30
CA ILE A 149 0.10 2.01 23.00
C ILE A 149 -0.35 1.04 21.90
N GLU A 150 0.47 0.82 20.88
CA GLU A 150 0.18 -0.11 19.78
C GLU A 150 0.35 -1.58 20.21
N ASP A 151 1.29 -1.90 21.09
CA ASP A 151 1.41 -3.22 21.69
C ASP A 151 0.17 -3.58 22.51
N ILE A 152 -0.42 -2.62 23.24
CA ILE A 152 -1.69 -2.85 23.94
C ILE A 152 -2.81 -3.25 22.96
N LYS A 153 -2.92 -2.61 21.79
CA LYS A 153 -3.88 -2.99 20.73
C LYS A 153 -3.67 -4.44 20.30
N ASN A 154 -2.42 -4.78 20.00
CA ASN A 154 -2.03 -6.11 19.56
C ASN A 154 -2.30 -7.18 20.62
N ASP A 155 -2.07 -6.85 21.88
CA ASP A 155 -2.30 -7.71 23.03
C ASP A 155 -3.79 -7.95 23.25
N ILE A 156 -4.63 -6.92 23.12
CA ILE A 156 -6.10 -7.05 23.14
C ILE A 156 -6.57 -7.98 22.02
N GLY A 157 -6.15 -7.71 20.77
CA GLY A 157 -6.55 -8.52 19.61
C GLY A 157 -6.07 -9.98 19.70
N SER A 158 -4.91 -10.20 20.32
CA SER A 158 -4.37 -11.55 20.57
C SER A 158 -4.88 -12.18 21.88
N LYS A 159 -5.83 -11.52 22.58
CA LYS A 159 -6.38 -11.92 23.89
C LYS A 159 -5.33 -12.11 24.99
N ARG A 160 -4.16 -11.47 24.89
CA ARG A 160 -3.09 -11.46 25.91
C ARG A 160 -3.36 -10.41 26.99
N LYS A 161 -4.47 -10.59 27.72
CA LYS A 161 -5.01 -9.61 28.70
C LYS A 161 -4.00 -9.12 29.74
N ALA A 162 -3.22 -10.04 30.32
CA ALA A 162 -2.21 -9.69 31.32
C ALA A 162 -1.10 -8.79 30.74
N ALA A 163 -0.65 -9.09 29.51
CA ALA A 163 0.35 -8.29 28.82
C ALA A 163 -0.22 -6.90 28.45
N ALA A 164 -1.49 -6.83 28.03
CA ALA A 164 -2.18 -5.56 27.80
C ALA A 164 -2.25 -4.71 29.08
N LEU A 165 -2.58 -5.30 30.23
CA LEU A 165 -2.59 -4.60 31.53
C LEU A 165 -1.20 -4.10 31.94
N ASP A 166 -0.16 -4.88 31.71
CA ASP A 166 1.21 -4.45 31.97
C ASP A 166 1.64 -3.33 31.01
N GLY A 167 1.17 -3.37 29.75
CA GLY A 167 1.27 -2.28 28.80
C GLY A 167 0.62 -1.00 29.31
N VAL A 168 -0.60 -1.07 29.87
CA VAL A 168 -1.29 0.09 30.46
C VAL A 168 -0.51 0.69 31.63
N LYS A 169 0.01 -0.15 32.54
CA LYS A 169 0.88 0.31 33.65
C LYS A 169 2.13 0.99 33.11
N LYS A 170 2.77 0.42 32.08
CA LYS A 170 3.96 0.99 31.44
C LYS A 170 3.65 2.34 30.80
N ALA A 171 2.55 2.45 30.05
CA ALA A 171 2.08 3.69 29.44
C ALA A 171 1.86 4.78 30.51
N ARG A 172 1.19 4.43 31.62
CA ARG A 172 0.96 5.36 32.75
C ARG A 172 2.28 5.86 33.36
N ASN A 173 3.26 4.97 33.53
CA ASN A 173 4.57 5.34 34.06
C ASN A 173 5.34 6.26 33.10
N MET A 174 5.27 6.02 31.79
CA MET A 174 5.90 6.88 30.77
C MET A 174 5.26 8.28 30.75
N LEU A 175 3.93 8.37 30.83
CA LEU A 175 3.22 9.65 30.93
C LEU A 175 3.56 10.43 32.21
N GLN A 176 4.09 9.79 33.25
CA GLN A 176 4.53 10.48 34.47
C GLN A 176 6.01 10.87 34.41
N LYS A 177 6.87 9.93 34.00
CA LYS A 177 8.32 10.09 34.06
C LYS A 177 8.87 10.87 32.86
N ASP A 178 8.35 10.58 31.68
CA ASP A 178 8.90 11.04 30.41
C ASP A 178 8.09 12.22 29.82
N GLN A 179 7.07 12.72 30.54
CA GLN A 179 6.19 13.81 30.11
C GLN A 179 6.96 15.01 29.55
N LYS A 180 7.94 15.51 30.31
CA LYS A 180 8.76 16.66 29.91
C LYS A 180 9.61 16.38 28.67
N ALA A 181 10.08 15.14 28.52
CA ALA A 181 10.88 14.74 27.36
C ALA A 181 10.00 14.60 26.11
N MET A 182 8.76 14.13 26.28
CA MET A 182 7.77 14.09 25.21
C MET A 182 7.35 15.51 24.78
N SER A 183 7.00 16.39 25.72
CA SER A 183 6.57 17.76 25.39
C SER A 183 7.67 18.68 24.86
N ALA A 184 8.95 18.29 24.96
CA ALA A 184 10.08 19.09 24.47
C ALA A 184 10.06 19.37 22.96
N SER A 185 9.35 18.54 22.18
CA SER A 185 9.22 18.70 20.73
C SER A 185 7.90 19.34 20.31
N CYS A 186 7.03 19.69 21.25
CA CYS A 186 5.73 20.26 20.95
C CYS A 186 5.83 21.71 20.50
N VAL A 187 5.00 22.07 19.51
CA VAL A 187 4.80 23.45 19.09
C VAL A 187 4.15 24.26 20.20
N ASP A 188 3.08 23.72 20.79
CA ASP A 188 2.45 24.26 22.00
C ASP A 188 2.55 23.24 23.14
N GLY A 189 3.43 23.53 24.11
CA GLY A 189 3.62 22.69 25.28
C GLY A 189 2.35 22.55 26.14
N SER A 190 1.51 23.59 26.21
CA SER A 190 0.27 23.54 26.98
C SER A 190 -0.76 22.62 26.34
N GLU A 191 -0.87 22.60 25.02
CA GLU A 191 -1.77 21.68 24.32
C GLU A 191 -1.29 20.24 24.45
N CYS A 192 0.01 19.98 24.31
CA CYS A 192 0.57 18.65 24.56
C CYS A 192 0.34 18.17 26.00
N ASP A 193 0.49 19.04 27.00
CA ASP A 193 0.22 18.68 28.39
C ASP A 193 -1.26 18.35 28.62
N LYS A 194 -2.19 19.07 27.98
CA LYS A 194 -3.63 18.73 28.02
C LYS A 194 -3.91 17.38 27.38
N VAL A 195 -3.32 17.11 26.20
CA VAL A 195 -3.51 15.82 25.52
C VAL A 195 -2.94 14.69 26.35
N MET A 196 -1.74 14.82 26.89
CA MET A 196 -1.13 13.80 27.77
C MET A 196 -1.92 13.57 29.06
N ALA A 197 -2.49 14.63 29.65
CA ALA A 197 -3.40 14.50 30.79
C ALA A 197 -4.66 13.71 30.40
N SER A 198 -5.28 14.04 29.26
CA SER A 198 -6.45 13.31 28.76
C SER A 198 -6.13 11.85 28.43
N MET A 199 -4.94 11.56 27.89
CA MET A 199 -4.47 10.19 27.67
C MET A 199 -4.30 9.43 28.98
N LYS A 200 -3.77 10.09 30.02
CA LYS A 200 -3.62 9.48 31.34
C LYS A 200 -4.99 9.09 31.91
N ASP A 201 -5.98 9.96 31.79
CA ASP A 201 -7.35 9.69 32.22
C ASP A 201 -7.99 8.58 31.37
N GLY A 202 -7.69 8.53 30.07
CA GLY A 202 -8.16 7.49 29.15
C GLY A 202 -7.58 6.09 29.43
N LEU A 203 -6.47 5.98 30.16
CA LEU A 203 -5.90 4.67 30.56
C LEU A 203 -6.75 3.96 31.63
N ASP A 204 -7.50 4.70 32.44
CA ASP A 204 -8.33 4.13 33.50
C ASP A 204 -9.52 3.29 32.99
N PRO A 205 -10.37 3.79 32.06
CA PRO A 205 -11.43 2.95 31.48
C PRO A 205 -10.87 1.76 30.70
N LEU A 206 -9.73 1.91 30.04
CA LEU A 206 -9.03 0.80 29.38
C LEU A 206 -8.59 -0.26 30.39
N GLU A 207 -7.96 0.13 31.51
CA GLU A 207 -7.56 -0.79 32.57
C GLU A 207 -8.75 -1.52 33.18
N THR A 208 -9.85 -0.79 33.45
CA THR A 208 -11.08 -1.37 34.00
C THR A 208 -11.68 -2.40 33.05
N ALA A 209 -11.77 -2.10 31.75
CA ALA A 209 -12.29 -3.03 30.75
C ALA A 209 -11.42 -4.29 30.62
N LEU A 210 -10.08 -4.13 30.65
CA LEU A 210 -9.15 -5.25 30.61
C LEU A 210 -9.26 -6.17 31.85
N LYS A 211 -9.43 -5.60 33.04
CA LYS A 211 -9.67 -6.37 34.28
C LYS A 211 -11.00 -7.10 34.23
N ALA A 212 -12.07 -6.44 33.80
CA ALA A 212 -13.38 -7.06 33.62
C ALA A 212 -13.31 -8.25 32.64
N SER A 213 -12.55 -8.10 31.55
CA SER A 213 -12.28 -9.22 30.62
C SER A 213 -11.49 -10.35 31.29
N GLN A 214 -10.52 -10.04 32.15
CA GLN A 214 -9.71 -11.03 32.84
C GLN A 214 -10.51 -11.83 33.89
N ASP A 215 -11.43 -11.17 34.58
CA ASP A 215 -12.27 -11.78 35.62
C ASP A 215 -13.45 -12.57 35.05
N ALA A 216 -13.85 -12.29 33.79
CA ALA A 216 -14.88 -13.03 33.08
C ALA A 216 -14.42 -14.44 32.66
N PHE A 217 -15.38 -15.37 32.55
CA PHE A 217 -15.11 -16.71 32.03
C PHE A 217 -14.62 -16.64 30.58
N THR A 218 -13.55 -17.36 30.25
CA THR A 218 -13.01 -17.44 28.89
C THR A 218 -14.06 -17.98 27.91
N GLY A 219 -14.27 -17.26 26.82
CA GLY A 219 -15.26 -17.53 25.78
C GLY A 219 -16.64 -16.93 26.02
N SER A 220 -16.89 -16.35 27.19
CA SER A 220 -18.20 -15.79 27.57
C SER A 220 -18.52 -14.50 26.82
N GLU A 221 -19.81 -14.16 26.77
CA GLU A 221 -20.29 -12.88 26.21
C GLU A 221 -19.72 -11.70 27.00
N GLN A 222 -19.62 -11.81 28.32
CA GLN A 222 -19.04 -10.79 29.19
C GLN A 222 -17.57 -10.52 28.87
N GLU A 223 -16.79 -11.56 28.56
CA GLU A 223 -15.40 -11.39 28.13
C GLU A 223 -15.32 -10.63 26.80
N ARG A 224 -16.20 -10.96 25.85
CA ARG A 224 -16.24 -10.32 24.52
C ARG A 224 -16.60 -8.85 24.65
N ASP A 225 -17.68 -8.54 25.37
CA ASP A 225 -18.12 -7.17 25.61
C ASP A 225 -17.01 -6.35 26.29
N ALA A 226 -16.33 -6.92 27.28
CA ALA A 226 -15.22 -6.26 27.97
C ALA A 226 -14.01 -6.02 27.04
N LEU A 227 -13.69 -6.99 26.16
CA LEU A 227 -12.64 -6.80 25.15
C LEU A 227 -13.01 -5.75 24.11
N ASP A 228 -14.27 -5.67 23.70
CA ASP A 228 -14.76 -4.67 22.76
C ASP A 228 -14.67 -3.26 23.37
N GLN A 229 -15.03 -3.10 24.65
CA GLN A 229 -14.84 -1.85 25.38
C GLN A 229 -13.35 -1.49 25.55
N ALA A 230 -12.50 -2.48 25.82
CA ALA A 230 -11.06 -2.27 25.90
C ALA A 230 -10.50 -1.83 24.54
N TYR A 231 -10.91 -2.47 23.45
CA TYR A 231 -10.50 -2.12 22.09
C TYR A 231 -10.95 -0.70 21.73
N LYS A 232 -12.21 -0.34 22.01
CA LYS A 232 -12.73 1.02 21.80
C LYS A 232 -11.93 2.07 22.56
N SER A 233 -11.60 1.79 23.83
CA SER A 233 -10.79 2.69 24.67
C SER A 233 -9.37 2.84 24.13
N GLN A 234 -8.77 1.73 23.67
CA GLN A 234 -7.44 1.73 23.07
C GLN A 234 -7.42 2.54 21.75
N VAL A 235 -8.42 2.40 20.89
CA VAL A 235 -8.54 3.21 19.66
C VAL A 235 -8.66 4.69 19.99
N GLY A 236 -9.45 5.05 21.01
CA GLY A 236 -9.54 6.43 21.49
C GLY A 236 -8.19 6.99 21.95
N LEU A 237 -7.41 6.21 22.70
CA LEU A 237 -6.06 6.59 23.11
C LEU A 237 -5.10 6.73 21.93
N ALA A 238 -5.18 5.85 20.93
CA ALA A 238 -4.36 5.94 19.72
C ALA A 238 -4.68 7.21 18.92
N LYS A 239 -5.94 7.64 18.85
CA LYS A 239 -6.33 8.92 18.24
C LYS A 239 -5.75 10.13 18.99
N GLN A 240 -5.76 10.10 20.32
CA GLN A 240 -5.12 11.15 21.13
C GLN A 240 -3.59 11.18 20.94
N LEU A 241 -2.96 10.01 20.80
CA LEU A 241 -1.56 9.92 20.46
C LEU A 241 -1.26 10.55 19.09
N THR A 242 -2.12 10.33 18.09
CA THR A 242 -1.99 11.00 16.79
C THR A 242 -2.03 12.52 16.96
N THR A 243 -2.99 13.06 17.73
CA THR A 243 -3.05 14.50 18.03
C THR A 243 -1.79 15.01 18.73
N LEU A 244 -1.24 14.25 19.68
CA LEU A 244 -0.01 14.58 20.38
C LEU A 244 1.18 14.65 19.41
N GLU A 245 1.33 13.66 18.53
CA GLU A 245 2.44 13.60 17.57
C GLU A 245 2.34 14.65 16.47
N GLU A 246 1.13 14.99 16.02
CA GLU A 246 0.90 16.07 15.07
C GLU A 246 1.32 17.44 15.64
N GLN A 247 1.14 17.67 16.94
CA GLN A 247 1.67 18.85 17.64
C GLN A 247 3.20 18.90 17.72
N MET A 248 3.91 17.82 17.37
CA MET A 248 5.38 17.76 17.37
C MET A 248 6.00 17.97 15.99
N VAL A 249 5.19 18.13 14.95
CA VAL A 249 5.69 18.49 13.62
C VAL A 249 6.26 19.91 13.68
N PRO A 250 7.50 20.14 13.21
CA PRO A 250 8.09 21.47 13.25
C PRO A 250 7.22 22.51 12.52
N PRO A 251 6.98 23.71 13.09
CA PRO A 251 6.18 24.73 12.43
C PRO A 251 6.77 25.10 11.07
N GLY A 252 5.94 25.07 10.02
CA GLY A 252 6.37 25.36 8.65
C GLY A 252 7.27 24.26 8.06
N TYR A 253 7.28 23.04 8.62
CA TYR A 253 7.92 21.91 7.98
C TYR A 253 7.31 21.69 6.59
N GLU A 254 8.17 21.64 5.58
CA GLU A 254 7.80 21.31 4.21
C GLU A 254 8.81 20.30 3.69
N THR A 255 8.29 19.23 3.09
CA THR A 255 9.13 18.25 2.42
C THR A 255 9.82 18.91 1.22
N PRO A 256 11.15 18.79 1.07
CA PRO A 256 11.85 19.41 -0.05
C PRO A 256 11.32 18.87 -1.39
N VAL A 257 10.92 19.79 -2.27
CA VAL A 257 10.48 19.50 -3.63
C VAL A 257 11.37 20.29 -4.60
N PRO A 258 11.98 19.64 -5.61
CA PRO A 258 12.74 20.32 -6.65
C PRO A 258 11.96 21.45 -7.34
N ASP A 259 12.67 22.53 -7.71
CA ASP A 259 12.07 23.68 -8.41
C ASP A 259 11.44 23.30 -9.76
N ASP A 260 11.87 22.18 -10.32
CA ASP A 260 11.35 21.55 -11.54
C ASP A 260 9.85 21.20 -11.44
N TYR A 261 9.33 20.99 -10.23
CA TYR A 261 7.94 20.65 -9.96
C TYR A 261 7.16 21.79 -9.28
N SER A 262 7.70 23.01 -9.28
CA SER A 262 7.13 24.16 -8.55
C SER A 262 5.84 24.74 -9.13
N ASP A 263 5.46 24.34 -10.33
CA ASP A 263 4.21 24.63 -11.05
C ASP A 263 3.14 23.54 -10.88
N LEU A 264 3.50 22.37 -10.33
CA LEU A 264 2.55 21.32 -9.96
C LEU A 264 1.83 21.65 -8.64
N PRO A 265 0.63 21.10 -8.40
CA PRO A 265 -0.01 21.15 -7.09
C PRO A 265 0.85 20.42 -6.04
N ARG A 266 0.92 20.95 -4.82
CA ARG A 266 1.71 20.34 -3.72
C ARG A 266 0.95 20.37 -2.41
N LEU A 267 1.02 19.31 -1.64
CA LEU A 267 0.42 19.23 -0.31
C LEU A 267 1.51 19.39 0.75
N LYS A 268 1.43 20.43 1.56
CA LYS A 268 2.42 20.76 2.61
C LYS A 268 2.14 20.11 3.97
N ALA A 269 0.94 19.57 4.13
CA ALA A 269 0.45 18.98 5.38
C ALA A 269 -0.41 17.75 5.07
N ARG A 270 -1.20 17.27 6.03
CA ARG A 270 -2.21 16.25 5.77
C ARG A 270 -3.51 16.86 5.30
N ALA A 271 -4.22 16.13 4.46
CA ALA A 271 -5.61 16.42 4.12
C ALA A 271 -6.49 15.20 4.40
N THR A 272 -7.72 15.44 4.81
CA THR A 272 -8.74 14.40 4.98
C THR A 272 -9.70 14.48 3.82
N VAL A 273 -9.95 13.33 3.17
CA VAL A 273 -10.90 13.20 2.09
C VAL A 273 -11.98 12.21 2.49
N GLU A 274 -13.23 12.59 2.28
CA GLU A 274 -14.38 11.70 2.36
C GLU A 274 -14.84 11.34 0.95
N MET A 275 -15.02 10.05 0.70
CA MET A 275 -15.47 9.52 -0.59
C MET A 275 -16.69 8.63 -0.42
N ILE A 276 -17.69 8.83 -1.28
CA ILE A 276 -18.95 8.06 -1.28
C ILE A 276 -19.09 7.31 -2.59
N VAL A 277 -19.19 5.98 -2.51
CA VAL A 277 -19.39 5.10 -3.66
C VAL A 277 -20.78 4.50 -3.62
N LYS A 278 -21.45 4.45 -4.77
CA LYS A 278 -22.77 3.82 -4.96
C LYS A 278 -22.75 2.87 -6.13
N ARG A 279 -23.53 1.80 -6.03
CA ARG A 279 -23.79 0.93 -7.18
C ARG A 279 -24.83 1.59 -8.10
N PRO A 280 -24.69 1.46 -9.43
CA PRO A 280 -25.73 1.89 -10.36
C PRO A 280 -27.11 1.29 -9.99
N GLY A 281 -28.16 2.10 -10.12
CA GLY A 281 -29.53 1.66 -9.81
C GLY A 281 -29.86 1.58 -8.31
N ASP A 282 -29.06 2.21 -7.44
CA ASP A 282 -29.23 2.22 -5.97
C ASP A 282 -29.24 0.80 -5.34
N GLU A 283 -28.58 -0.14 -6.00
CA GLU A 283 -28.37 -1.48 -5.44
C GLU A 283 -27.48 -1.43 -4.19
N PRO A 284 -27.80 -2.21 -3.14
CA PRO A 284 -27.02 -2.19 -1.92
C PRO A 284 -25.72 -3.00 -2.04
N PHE A 285 -24.70 -2.56 -1.29
CA PHE A 285 -23.50 -3.33 -1.00
C PHE A 285 -23.78 -4.34 0.10
N ASN A 286 -23.50 -5.62 -0.15
CA ASN A 286 -23.56 -6.63 0.90
C ASN A 286 -22.17 -6.80 1.52
N VAL A 287 -22.03 -6.41 2.79
CA VAL A 287 -20.81 -6.61 3.58
C VAL A 287 -21.16 -7.45 4.79
N GLN A 288 -20.58 -8.66 4.85
CA GLN A 288 -20.78 -9.61 5.94
C GLN A 288 -22.27 -9.90 6.25
N GLY A 289 -23.11 -9.97 5.22
CA GLY A 289 -24.55 -10.24 5.37
C GLY A 289 -25.40 -9.01 5.71
N THR A 290 -24.79 -7.83 5.85
CA THR A 290 -25.50 -6.56 6.06
C THR A 290 -25.50 -5.75 4.76
N ASN A 291 -26.67 -5.19 4.41
CA ASN A 291 -26.83 -4.38 3.20
C ASN A 291 -26.63 -2.89 3.53
N PHE A 292 -25.79 -2.23 2.76
CA PHE A 292 -25.51 -0.80 2.86
C PHE A 292 -25.89 -0.11 1.55
N PRO A 293 -26.63 1.01 1.58
CA PRO A 293 -27.04 1.71 0.36
C PRO A 293 -25.87 2.43 -0.33
N GLU A 294 -24.82 2.75 0.43
CA GLU A 294 -23.64 3.46 -0.06
C GLU A 294 -22.43 3.07 0.79
N VAL A 295 -21.25 3.12 0.18
CA VAL A 295 -19.97 2.96 0.84
C VAL A 295 -19.42 4.34 1.17
N LYS A 296 -19.09 4.58 2.44
CA LYS A 296 -18.40 5.79 2.88
C LYS A 296 -17.00 5.45 3.34
N MET A 297 -16.03 6.14 2.79
CA MET A 297 -14.62 5.99 3.15
C MET A 297 -14.05 7.33 3.57
N THR A 298 -13.31 7.32 4.68
CA THR A 298 -12.48 8.44 5.11
C THR A 298 -11.03 8.06 4.89
N MET A 299 -10.30 8.91 4.18
CA MET A 299 -8.89 8.70 3.88
C MET A 299 -8.04 9.91 4.26
N ILE A 300 -6.83 9.64 4.75
CA ILE A 300 -5.85 10.65 5.09
C ILE A 300 -4.77 10.64 4.01
N ILE A 301 -4.57 11.80 3.40
CA ILE A 301 -3.57 12.05 2.37
C ILE A 301 -2.36 12.71 3.03
N ASP A 302 -1.18 12.13 2.85
CA ASP A 302 0.02 12.52 3.58
C ASP A 302 0.98 13.33 2.70
N GLY A 303 0.88 14.67 2.79
CA GLY A 303 1.78 15.58 2.08
C GLY A 303 3.20 15.63 2.64
N TYR A 304 3.44 15.09 3.84
CA TYR A 304 4.78 14.95 4.40
C TYR A 304 5.58 13.85 3.66
N GLY A 305 4.98 12.69 3.43
CA GLY A 305 5.57 11.59 2.68
C GLY A 305 5.49 11.76 1.16
N SER A 306 4.42 12.36 0.65
CA SER A 306 4.16 12.46 -0.80
C SER A 306 3.58 13.82 -1.20
N PRO A 307 4.38 14.90 -1.15
CA PRO A 307 3.90 16.26 -1.41
C PRO A 307 3.34 16.47 -2.82
N ILE A 308 3.97 15.92 -3.87
CA ILE A 308 3.49 16.09 -5.26
C ILE A 308 2.25 15.23 -5.50
N THR A 309 2.33 13.94 -5.17
CA THR A 309 1.26 12.98 -5.45
C THR A 309 0.01 13.31 -4.65
N GLY A 310 0.16 13.55 -3.34
CA GLY A 310 -0.94 13.97 -2.47
C GLY A 310 -1.50 15.34 -2.87
N GLY A 311 -0.63 16.28 -3.30
CA GLY A 311 -1.05 17.58 -3.83
C GLY A 311 -1.91 17.46 -5.07
N ASN A 312 -1.49 16.64 -6.03
CA ASN A 312 -2.22 16.39 -7.26
C ASN A 312 -3.60 15.77 -6.97
N PHE A 313 -3.64 14.73 -6.12
CA PHE A 313 -4.90 14.10 -5.72
C PHE A 313 -5.87 15.09 -5.06
N VAL A 314 -5.42 15.86 -4.07
CA VAL A 314 -6.26 16.83 -3.36
C VAL A 314 -6.73 17.96 -4.28
N ASP A 315 -5.91 18.42 -5.23
CA ASP A 315 -6.32 19.38 -6.27
C ASP A 315 -7.43 18.80 -7.17
N LEU A 316 -7.34 17.53 -7.57
CA LEU A 316 -8.36 16.87 -8.39
C LEU A 316 -9.67 16.65 -7.62
N VAL A 317 -9.60 16.21 -6.36
CA VAL A 317 -10.79 16.10 -5.48
C VAL A 317 -11.46 17.46 -5.32
N ARG A 318 -10.68 18.53 -5.05
CA ARG A 318 -11.21 19.90 -4.92
C ARG A 318 -11.92 20.39 -6.19
N ARG A 319 -11.47 19.95 -7.37
CA ARG A 319 -12.09 20.27 -8.67
C ARG A 319 -13.35 19.44 -8.97
N GLY A 320 -13.69 18.46 -8.14
CA GLY A 320 -14.77 17.51 -8.41
C GLY A 320 -14.44 16.53 -9.55
N PHE A 321 -13.15 16.31 -9.85
CA PHE A 321 -12.74 15.47 -10.98
C PHE A 321 -13.21 14.02 -10.85
N TYR A 322 -13.24 13.49 -9.63
CA TYR A 322 -13.67 12.12 -9.36
C TYR A 322 -15.19 11.99 -9.15
N ASP A 323 -15.95 13.10 -9.19
CA ASP A 323 -17.40 13.05 -8.98
C ASP A 323 -18.10 12.41 -10.18
N ASN A 324 -18.96 11.44 -9.90
CA ASN A 324 -19.65 10.57 -10.85
C ASN A 324 -18.73 9.69 -11.71
N MET A 325 -17.49 9.48 -11.26
CA MET A 325 -16.55 8.61 -11.95
C MET A 325 -16.81 7.14 -11.61
N LYS A 326 -16.74 6.26 -12.61
CA LYS A 326 -16.85 4.82 -12.41
C LYS A 326 -15.57 4.23 -11.84
N ILE A 327 -15.68 3.09 -11.18
CA ILE A 327 -14.57 2.20 -10.88
C ILE A 327 -14.26 1.39 -12.15
N GLN A 328 -13.03 1.50 -12.66
CA GLN A 328 -12.61 0.87 -13.92
C GLN A 328 -12.07 -0.54 -13.71
N ARG A 329 -11.59 -0.88 -12.50
CA ARG A 329 -11.04 -2.20 -12.21
C ARG A 329 -11.22 -2.56 -10.74
N SER A 330 -11.67 -3.80 -10.50
CA SER A 330 -11.68 -4.44 -9.18
C SER A 330 -11.41 -5.93 -9.37
N ASP A 331 -10.23 -6.41 -8.98
CA ASP A 331 -9.77 -7.78 -9.24
C ASP A 331 -9.34 -8.54 -7.97
N GLY A 332 -9.70 -8.02 -6.80
CA GLY A 332 -9.35 -8.59 -5.50
C GLY A 332 -7.93 -8.28 -5.03
N PHE A 333 -7.07 -7.71 -5.87
CA PHE A 333 -5.77 -7.17 -5.48
C PHE A 333 -5.81 -5.66 -5.33
N VAL A 334 -6.48 -4.99 -6.26
CA VAL A 334 -6.66 -3.54 -6.25
C VAL A 334 -8.06 -3.15 -6.66
N VAL A 335 -8.52 -2.00 -6.17
CA VAL A 335 -9.64 -1.25 -6.75
C VAL A 335 -9.04 0.00 -7.36
N GLN A 336 -9.18 0.18 -8.67
CA GLN A 336 -8.54 1.28 -9.40
C GLN A 336 -9.59 2.17 -10.06
N THR A 337 -9.33 3.49 -10.02
CA THR A 337 -10.15 4.50 -10.65
C THR A 337 -9.33 5.72 -11.11
N GLY A 338 -9.99 6.76 -11.63
CA GLY A 338 -9.36 8.01 -12.04
C GLY A 338 -9.11 8.17 -13.54
N ASP A 339 -9.66 7.26 -14.35
CA ASP A 339 -9.54 7.26 -15.81
C ASP A 339 -10.80 7.89 -16.43
N PRO A 340 -10.70 9.09 -17.06
CA PRO A 340 -11.87 9.78 -17.60
C PRO A 340 -12.38 9.14 -18.89
N ASP A 341 -13.68 9.28 -19.17
CA ASP A 341 -14.23 8.88 -20.46
C ASP A 341 -13.65 9.77 -21.58
N GLY A 342 -13.06 9.18 -22.62
CA GLY A 342 -12.61 9.92 -23.81
C GLY A 342 -11.29 9.39 -24.39
N GLU A 343 -10.58 10.27 -25.12
CA GLU A 343 -9.24 9.96 -25.63
C GLU A 343 -8.13 10.22 -24.61
N ALA A 344 -8.39 11.05 -23.60
CA ALA A 344 -7.39 11.36 -22.58
C ALA A 344 -7.36 10.24 -21.54
N ASP A 345 -6.16 9.77 -21.21
CA ASP A 345 -5.95 8.71 -20.21
C ASP A 345 -5.83 9.29 -18.77
N GLY A 346 -6.23 10.56 -18.59
CA GLY A 346 -6.13 11.27 -17.33
C GLY A 346 -6.58 12.72 -17.37
N PHE A 347 -6.34 13.45 -16.28
CA PHE A 347 -6.74 14.85 -16.16
C PHE A 347 -5.96 15.74 -17.14
N VAL A 348 -6.67 16.31 -18.13
CA VAL A 348 -6.09 17.29 -19.05
C VAL A 348 -5.82 18.61 -18.32
N GLY A 349 -4.58 19.08 -18.40
CA GLY A 349 -4.14 20.27 -17.70
C GLY A 349 -2.91 20.89 -18.32
N LYS A 350 -2.47 22.03 -17.76
CA LYS A 350 -1.23 22.66 -18.19
C LYS A 350 -0.06 21.70 -17.93
N PRO A 351 0.72 21.33 -18.96
CA PRO A 351 1.91 20.50 -18.78
C PRO A 351 2.91 21.13 -17.83
N ASN A 352 3.52 20.32 -16.98
CA ASN A 352 4.66 20.76 -16.17
C ASN A 352 5.88 20.99 -17.07
N LYS A 353 6.71 21.98 -16.73
CA LYS A 353 7.89 22.33 -17.54
C LYS A 353 8.94 21.21 -17.70
N SER A 354 9.03 20.29 -16.75
CA SER A 354 10.07 19.25 -16.70
C SER A 354 9.53 17.88 -17.10
N VAL A 355 8.36 17.51 -16.59
CA VAL A 355 7.67 16.25 -16.88
C VAL A 355 6.93 16.28 -18.22
N GLY A 356 6.48 17.47 -18.65
CA GLY A 356 5.66 17.62 -19.85
C GLY A 356 4.21 17.22 -19.63
N GLY A 357 3.56 16.76 -20.70
CA GLY A 357 2.17 16.37 -20.72
C GLY A 357 1.98 15.07 -21.50
N GLY A 358 0.88 14.38 -21.23
CA GLY A 358 0.55 13.13 -21.91
C GLY A 358 0.16 13.34 -23.37
N LYS A 359 -0.13 12.23 -24.06
CA LYS A 359 -0.42 12.20 -25.50
C LYS A 359 -1.62 13.07 -25.89
N HIS A 360 -2.59 13.24 -24.99
CA HIS A 360 -3.81 14.02 -25.20
C HIS A 360 -3.87 15.26 -24.30
N GLY A 361 -2.72 15.70 -23.76
CA GLY A 361 -2.62 16.91 -22.94
C GLY A 361 -2.84 16.67 -21.45
N GLU A 362 -2.73 15.43 -21.00
CA GLU A 362 -2.81 15.04 -19.59
C GLU A 362 -1.73 15.74 -18.77
N ARG A 363 -2.10 16.25 -17.59
CA ARG A 363 -1.14 16.71 -16.58
C ARG A 363 -0.48 15.48 -15.99
N LEU A 364 0.80 15.33 -16.28
CA LEU A 364 1.64 14.27 -15.73
C LEU A 364 2.36 14.76 -14.46
N ILE A 365 2.57 13.85 -13.52
CA ILE A 365 3.38 14.07 -12.31
C ILE A 365 4.56 13.08 -12.28
N PRO A 366 5.70 13.46 -11.69
CA PRO A 366 6.84 12.54 -11.58
C PRO A 366 6.55 11.38 -10.63
N LEU A 367 7.22 10.24 -10.83
CA LEU A 367 7.33 9.22 -9.80
C LEU A 367 7.93 9.86 -8.55
N GLU A 368 7.29 9.71 -7.40
CA GLU A 368 7.71 10.26 -6.12
C GLU A 368 7.78 9.14 -5.10
N ILE A 369 8.97 8.88 -4.56
CA ILE A 369 9.18 7.86 -3.53
C ILE A 369 10.00 8.45 -2.40
N PHE A 370 9.50 8.33 -1.18
CA PHE A 370 10.23 8.79 0.00
C PHE A 370 10.74 7.59 0.80
N ILE A 371 12.05 7.37 0.75
CA ILE A 371 12.72 6.31 1.49
C ILE A 371 12.97 6.75 2.92
N LYS A 372 12.76 5.84 3.86
CA LYS A 372 12.94 6.09 5.28
C LYS A 372 14.42 6.36 5.59
N GLY A 373 14.69 7.49 6.23
CA GLY A 373 16.04 7.92 6.60
C GLY A 373 16.65 8.94 5.63
N ASP A 374 16.08 9.07 4.43
CA ASP A 374 16.49 10.11 3.48
C ASP A 374 16.00 11.48 3.93
N LYS A 375 16.66 12.54 3.42
CA LYS A 375 16.30 13.93 3.73
C LYS A 375 15.20 14.48 2.83
N GLN A 376 14.99 13.87 1.67
CA GLN A 376 14.02 14.29 0.65
C GLN A 376 13.58 13.07 -0.17
N PRO A 377 12.40 13.13 -0.83
CA PRO A 377 11.99 12.11 -1.78
C PRO A 377 12.95 12.03 -2.97
N ILE A 378 13.06 10.83 -3.54
CA ILE A 378 13.60 10.63 -4.88
C ILE A 378 12.48 10.81 -5.91
N TYR A 379 12.84 11.32 -7.08
CA TYR A 379 11.91 11.58 -8.17
C TYR A 379 12.37 10.91 -9.46
N GLU A 380 11.41 10.52 -10.30
CA GLU A 380 11.62 9.95 -11.65
C GLU A 380 12.42 8.63 -11.70
N THR A 381 12.66 8.02 -10.54
CA THR A 381 13.44 6.78 -10.40
C THR A 381 12.81 5.89 -9.32
N SER A 382 12.88 4.58 -9.50
CA SER A 382 12.41 3.61 -8.52
C SER A 382 13.54 3.23 -7.55
N ILE A 383 13.21 2.64 -6.40
CA ILE A 383 14.24 2.15 -5.47
C ILE A 383 15.07 1.02 -6.10
N GLU A 384 14.50 0.32 -7.09
CA GLU A 384 15.14 -0.79 -7.77
C GLU A 384 16.18 -0.29 -8.77
N ASP A 385 15.85 0.79 -9.48
CA ASP A 385 16.75 1.45 -10.43
C ASP A 385 17.94 2.11 -9.71
N GLU A 386 17.72 2.63 -8.49
CA GLU A 386 18.77 3.16 -7.61
C GLU A 386 19.62 2.07 -6.94
N GLY A 387 19.29 0.78 -7.13
CA GLY A 387 19.98 -0.34 -6.47
C GLY A 387 19.74 -0.41 -4.96
N ARG A 388 18.66 0.22 -4.47
CA ARG A 388 18.24 0.32 -3.07
C ARG A 388 17.06 -0.61 -2.76
N GLY A 389 16.95 -1.70 -3.50
CA GLY A 389 15.82 -2.61 -3.41
C GLY A 389 15.64 -3.24 -2.04
N GLY A 390 14.42 -3.16 -1.53
CA GLY A 390 14.06 -3.62 -0.18
C GLY A 390 14.36 -2.63 0.94
N GLU A 391 14.77 -1.39 0.66
CA GLU A 391 14.68 -0.31 1.65
C GLU A 391 13.22 0.06 1.94
N ALA A 392 12.93 0.44 3.18
CA ALA A 392 11.58 0.80 3.59
C ALA A 392 11.24 2.25 3.17
N THR A 393 10.04 2.45 2.65
CA THR A 393 9.50 3.79 2.41
C THR A 393 8.89 4.39 3.68
N ILE A 394 8.72 5.71 3.71
CA ILE A 394 8.01 6.41 4.79
C ILE A 394 6.53 5.99 4.82
N LEU A 395 5.93 5.81 3.63
CA LEU A 395 4.57 5.32 3.44
C LEU A 395 4.63 3.96 2.73
N PRO A 396 4.63 2.84 3.49
CA PRO A 396 4.63 1.50 2.89
C PRO A 396 3.23 1.06 2.46
N PHE A 397 3.16 0.18 1.47
CA PHE A 397 1.95 -0.49 1.00
C PHE A 397 1.51 -1.65 1.91
N SER A 398 1.75 -1.57 3.21
CA SER A 398 1.48 -2.68 4.14
C SER A 398 0.03 -2.75 4.65
N SER A 399 -0.76 -1.70 4.45
CA SER A 399 -2.13 -1.60 4.94
C SER A 399 -3.17 -1.89 3.85
N TYR A 400 -4.22 -2.62 4.23
CA TYR A 400 -5.41 -2.77 3.41
C TYR A 400 -6.10 -1.40 3.25
N GLY A 401 -6.30 -0.96 2.02
CA GLY A 401 -6.75 0.39 1.69
C GLY A 401 -5.62 1.42 1.60
N ALA A 402 -4.35 1.01 1.54
CA ALA A 402 -3.26 1.89 1.13
C ALA A 402 -3.52 2.44 -0.28
N MET A 403 -3.26 3.74 -0.48
CA MET A 403 -3.56 4.45 -1.71
C MET A 403 -2.31 4.61 -2.56
N GLY A 404 -2.32 3.98 -3.73
CA GLY A 404 -1.23 4.02 -4.69
C GLY A 404 -1.57 4.86 -5.91
N TRP A 405 -0.60 5.62 -6.40
CA TRP A 405 -0.75 6.38 -7.65
C TRP A 405 -0.48 5.48 -8.84
N ALA A 406 -1.44 5.39 -9.78
CA ALA A 406 -1.27 4.53 -10.94
C ALA A 406 -0.36 5.19 -11.98
N ARG A 407 0.49 4.37 -12.59
CA ARG A 407 1.44 4.75 -13.65
C ARG A 407 1.77 3.53 -14.51
N ASP A 408 2.35 3.75 -15.68
CA ASP A 408 3.04 2.71 -16.43
C ASP A 408 4.31 2.31 -15.66
N GLU A 409 4.58 1.01 -15.51
CA GLU A 409 5.71 0.46 -14.75
C GLU A 409 7.06 0.91 -15.32
N TYR A 410 7.17 1.05 -16.64
CA TYR A 410 8.43 1.38 -17.31
C TYR A 410 8.62 2.86 -17.60
N GLU A 411 7.59 3.69 -17.37
CA GLU A 411 7.66 5.14 -17.51
C GLU A 411 7.37 5.82 -16.17
N ALA A 412 8.43 6.29 -15.50
CA ALA A 412 8.33 6.89 -14.18
C ALA A 412 7.35 8.08 -14.12
N ASN A 413 7.28 8.87 -15.19
CA ASN A 413 6.52 10.12 -15.21
C ASN A 413 5.20 10.02 -16.00
N SER A 414 4.54 8.86 -15.97
CA SER A 414 3.32 8.58 -16.73
C SER A 414 2.02 8.76 -15.92
N GLY A 415 2.11 8.96 -14.60
CA GLY A 415 0.92 9.11 -13.74
C GLY A 415 0.23 10.46 -13.94
N SER A 416 -1.11 10.47 -14.05
CA SER A 416 -1.88 11.72 -14.26
C SER A 416 -3.02 11.96 -13.26
N SER A 417 -4.01 11.07 -13.21
CA SER A 417 -5.17 11.18 -12.30
C SER A 417 -5.65 9.84 -11.74
N GLN A 418 -5.15 8.73 -12.29
CA GLN A 418 -5.51 7.39 -11.88
C GLN A 418 -4.84 7.02 -10.55
N PHE A 419 -5.61 6.38 -9.67
CA PHE A 419 -5.11 5.88 -8.39
C PHE A 419 -5.83 4.57 -8.03
N PHE A 420 -5.28 3.83 -7.08
CA PHE A 420 -5.85 2.58 -6.62
C PHE A 420 -5.81 2.44 -5.11
N TRP A 421 -6.77 1.68 -4.56
CA TRP A 421 -6.71 1.14 -3.22
C TRP A 421 -6.16 -0.28 -3.27
N LEU A 422 -5.18 -0.57 -2.42
CA LEU A 422 -4.62 -1.89 -2.27
C LEU A 422 -5.54 -2.78 -1.42
N LEU A 423 -5.97 -3.91 -1.95
CA LEU A 423 -6.75 -4.92 -1.22
C LEU A 423 -5.90 -6.10 -0.73
N PHE A 424 -4.66 -6.20 -1.17
CA PHE A 424 -3.82 -7.34 -0.86
C PHE A 424 -3.17 -7.23 0.52
N ASP A 425 -3.17 -8.35 1.26
CA ASP A 425 -2.49 -8.46 2.54
C ASP A 425 -1.00 -8.81 2.34
N SER A 426 -0.12 -7.91 2.77
CA SER A 426 1.34 -8.05 2.63
C SER A 426 1.91 -9.30 3.33
N ASP A 427 1.20 -9.90 4.30
CA ASP A 427 1.62 -11.15 4.96
C ASP A 427 1.64 -12.37 4.03
N LEU A 428 0.96 -12.29 2.87
CA LEU A 428 0.87 -13.37 1.90
C LEU A 428 2.04 -13.38 0.90
N THR A 429 2.97 -12.41 0.99
CA THR A 429 4.18 -12.37 0.17
C THR A 429 5.34 -13.12 0.84
N PRO A 430 6.17 -13.88 0.10
CA PRO A 430 7.39 -14.46 0.66
C PRO A 430 8.28 -13.37 1.25
N ALA A 431 8.71 -13.58 2.51
CA ALA A 431 9.42 -12.60 3.33
C ALA A 431 8.63 -11.35 3.74
N GLY A 432 7.33 -11.22 3.46
CA GLY A 432 6.52 -10.03 3.75
C GLY A 432 6.92 -8.79 2.94
N LYS A 433 7.72 -8.98 1.89
CA LYS A 433 8.16 -7.91 0.99
C LYS A 433 7.01 -7.51 0.09
N ASN A 434 6.53 -6.29 0.25
CA ASN A 434 5.59 -5.71 -0.67
C ASN A 434 6.30 -5.37 -1.99
N VAL A 435 5.78 -5.85 -3.11
CA VAL A 435 6.35 -5.61 -4.45
C VAL A 435 6.02 -4.21 -5.00
N LEU A 436 5.09 -3.49 -4.38
CA LEU A 436 4.68 -2.14 -4.77
C LEU A 436 5.55 -1.06 -4.12
N ASP A 437 6.14 -1.36 -2.95
CA ASP A 437 7.00 -0.40 -2.24
C ASP A 437 8.18 -0.01 -3.12
N GLY A 438 8.32 1.29 -3.33
CA GLY A 438 9.37 1.86 -4.17
C GLY A 438 9.22 1.62 -5.67
N ARG A 439 8.12 1.01 -6.11
CA ARG A 439 7.69 1.01 -7.53
C ARG A 439 6.55 1.98 -7.78
N TYR A 440 5.65 2.14 -6.82
CA TYR A 440 4.52 3.07 -6.91
C TYR A 440 4.58 4.11 -5.79
N PRO A 441 4.12 5.35 -6.01
CA PRO A 441 3.91 6.31 -4.92
C PRO A 441 2.74 5.85 -4.04
N CYS A 442 2.99 5.59 -2.76
CA CYS A 442 1.94 5.51 -1.75
C CYS A 442 1.73 6.90 -1.16
N PHE A 443 0.53 7.46 -1.23
CA PHE A 443 0.28 8.87 -0.86
C PHE A 443 -0.75 9.05 0.25
N GLY A 444 -1.34 7.96 0.76
CA GLY A 444 -2.35 8.03 1.79
C GLY A 444 -2.93 6.66 2.16
N TYR A 445 -3.84 6.67 3.12
CA TYR A 445 -4.50 5.47 3.61
C TYR A 445 -5.98 5.72 3.90
N VAL A 446 -6.81 4.70 3.64
CA VAL A 446 -8.18 4.66 4.15
C VAL A 446 -8.13 4.36 5.65
N VAL A 447 -8.63 5.27 6.47
CA VAL A 447 -8.65 5.17 7.94
C VAL A 447 -10.02 4.75 8.49
N GLU A 448 -11.09 4.99 7.73
CA GLU A 448 -12.44 4.52 8.06
C GLU A 448 -13.13 4.01 6.80
N GLY A 449 -13.89 2.92 6.93
CA GLY A 449 -14.63 2.31 5.81
C GLY A 449 -13.80 1.41 4.89
N SER A 450 -12.59 1.03 5.29
CA SER A 450 -11.76 0.10 4.51
C SER A 450 -12.45 -1.25 4.29
N ASP A 451 -13.20 -1.77 5.26
CA ASP A 451 -13.94 -3.04 5.15
C ASP A 451 -14.91 -3.12 3.96
N PHE A 452 -15.33 -1.96 3.42
CA PHE A 452 -16.20 -1.90 2.24
C PHE A 452 -15.46 -2.10 0.91
N LEU A 453 -14.14 -1.87 0.87
CA LEU A 453 -13.37 -1.90 -0.38
C LEU A 453 -13.48 -3.24 -1.11
N GLY A 454 -13.53 -4.36 -0.37
CA GLY A 454 -13.68 -5.69 -0.95
C GLY A 454 -15.06 -5.96 -1.58
N ALA A 455 -16.06 -5.11 -1.31
CA ALA A 455 -17.38 -5.20 -1.91
C ALA A 455 -17.56 -4.30 -3.14
N ILE A 456 -16.60 -3.40 -3.41
CA ILE A 456 -16.61 -2.52 -4.57
C ILE A 456 -16.26 -3.31 -5.82
N GLN A 457 -17.03 -3.12 -6.89
CA GLN A 457 -16.92 -3.80 -8.17
C GLN A 457 -16.69 -2.80 -9.31
N GLU A 458 -16.23 -3.32 -10.45
CA GLU A 458 -16.18 -2.55 -11.69
C GLU A 458 -17.57 -2.01 -12.04
N GLY A 459 -17.64 -0.74 -12.41
CA GLY A 459 -18.89 -0.04 -12.74
C GLY A 459 -19.59 0.63 -11.56
N ASP A 460 -19.18 0.37 -10.30
CA ASP A 460 -19.60 1.20 -9.16
C ASP A 460 -19.15 2.66 -9.37
N VAL A 461 -19.86 3.61 -8.78
CA VAL A 461 -19.69 5.04 -9.07
C VAL A 461 -19.29 5.81 -7.82
N ILE A 462 -18.19 6.57 -7.91
CA ILE A 462 -17.82 7.59 -6.94
C ILE A 462 -18.79 8.75 -7.08
N THR A 463 -19.83 8.80 -6.26
CA THR A 463 -20.84 9.85 -6.34
C THR A 463 -20.38 11.19 -5.78
N SER A 464 -19.40 11.17 -4.88
CA SER A 464 -18.84 12.37 -4.27
C SER A 464 -17.45 12.08 -3.71
N ALA A 465 -16.49 12.96 -3.97
CA ALA A 465 -15.22 13.04 -3.26
C ALA A 465 -15.00 14.46 -2.73
N LYS A 466 -14.77 14.63 -1.42
CA LYS A 466 -14.65 15.96 -0.81
C LYS A 466 -13.49 16.03 0.18
N VAL A 467 -12.73 17.11 0.10
CA VAL A 467 -11.74 17.46 1.13
C VAL A 467 -12.48 18.05 2.32
N THR A 468 -12.43 17.37 3.47
CA THR A 468 -13.11 17.78 4.72
C THR A 468 -12.19 18.50 5.70
N ALA A 469 -10.88 18.28 5.60
CA ALA A 469 -9.87 18.98 6.40
C ALA A 469 -8.53 19.12 5.63
N GLY A 470 -7.71 20.09 6.00
CA GLY A 470 -6.33 20.25 5.51
C GLY A 470 -6.19 20.85 4.11
N LEU A 471 -7.25 21.46 3.57
CA LEU A 471 -7.22 22.11 2.26
C LEU A 471 -6.28 23.33 2.22
N ASP A 472 -6.07 23.98 3.36
CA ASP A 472 -5.10 25.07 3.56
C ASP A 472 -3.65 24.64 3.33
N GLY A 473 -3.36 23.34 3.47
CA GLY A 473 -2.07 22.76 3.13
C GLY A 473 -1.82 22.62 1.62
N LEU A 474 -2.83 22.82 0.77
CA LEU A 474 -2.71 22.69 -0.69
C LEU A 474 -2.12 23.96 -1.32
N VAL A 475 -0.94 23.82 -1.92
CA VAL A 475 -0.40 24.79 -2.88
C VAL A 475 -1.01 24.52 -4.23
N GLN A 476 -1.71 25.52 -4.76
CA GLN A 476 -2.33 25.43 -6.07
C GLN A 476 -1.28 25.47 -7.20
N PRO A 477 -1.53 24.80 -8.33
CA PRO A 477 -0.66 24.86 -9.50
C PRO A 477 -0.60 26.28 -10.07
N LYS A 478 0.50 26.62 -10.76
CA LYS A 478 0.78 27.98 -11.29
C LYS A 478 0.36 28.22 -12.74
#